data_AF-F9Q9E3-F1
#
_entry.id   AF-F9Q9E3-F1
#
_cell.length_a   1.000
_cell.length_b   1.000
_cell.length_c   1.000
_cell.angle_alpha   90.00
_cell.angle_beta   90.00
_cell.angle_gamma   90.00
#
_symmetry.space_group_name_H-M   'P 1'
#
loop_
_entity.id
_entity.type
_entity.pdbx_description
1 polymer ?
#
loop_
_entity_poly.entity_id
_entity_poly.type
_entity_poly.pdbx_seq_one_letter_code
_entity_poly.pdbx_strand_id
1 'polypeptide(L)'
;MAGEKIKIQLLTEAGILSELAALCALLGIEHCSESSLALVQTETHLALRKLDEPKLGDVFVDFVAGAMAHRRKFGGGRGEAVAKAVGIKGAELPSIIDATAGLGRDAFVLASIGCQVRLVERHPVVYLLLQDGLKRAYQDAEIGEMMQQNMRLLDIHHIAELNPQVDSADVVYLDPMYPHKQKSALVKKKCGYSNIWSVQIWMPMNS
;
A
#
# COMPACT_ATOMS: atom_id res chain seq x y z
N MET A 1 -10.73 -15.52 -14.85
CA MET A 1 -11.57 -14.43 -15.37
C MET A 1 -10.62 -13.39 -15.93
N ALA A 2 -10.82 -12.93 -17.17
CA ALA A 2 -9.97 -11.88 -17.74
C ALA A 2 -10.07 -10.65 -16.83
N GLY A 3 -8.97 -10.29 -16.17
CA GLY A 3 -8.93 -9.17 -15.23
C GLY A 3 -9.39 -7.90 -15.94
N GLU A 4 -10.32 -7.19 -15.32
CA GLU A 4 -10.75 -5.88 -15.80
C GLU A 4 -9.53 -4.97 -15.90
N LYS A 5 -9.31 -4.40 -17.08
CA LYS A 5 -8.13 -3.57 -17.33
C LYS A 5 -8.31 -2.23 -16.63
N ILE A 6 -7.30 -1.83 -15.85
CA ILE A 6 -7.33 -0.54 -15.14
C ILE A 6 -6.84 0.55 -16.08
N LYS A 7 -7.67 1.56 -16.33
CA LYS A 7 -7.34 2.68 -17.24
C LYS A 7 -6.91 3.90 -16.44
N ILE A 8 -5.63 4.23 -16.47
CA ILE A 8 -5.09 5.38 -15.73
C ILE A 8 -4.11 6.16 -16.62
N GLN A 9 -3.95 7.46 -16.39
CA GLN A 9 -2.93 8.20 -17.09
C GLN A 9 -1.55 7.78 -16.57
N LEU A 10 -0.59 7.58 -17.46
CA LEU A 10 0.80 7.27 -17.11
C LEU A 10 1.65 8.49 -17.43
N LEU A 11 2.37 9.00 -16.43
CA LEU A 11 3.21 10.18 -16.55
C LEU A 11 4.61 9.87 -16.00
N THR A 12 5.60 10.56 -16.53
CA THR A 12 6.99 10.42 -16.10
C THR A 12 7.58 11.83 -15.98
N GLU A 13 8.09 12.18 -14.82
CA GLU A 13 8.88 13.40 -14.58
C GLU A 13 10.37 13.09 -14.74
N ALA A 14 10.76 11.85 -14.48
CA ALA A 14 12.07 11.28 -14.76
C ALA A 14 11.92 9.86 -15.35
N GLY A 15 12.93 9.41 -16.09
CA GLY A 15 12.92 8.08 -16.73
C GLY A 15 12.17 8.05 -18.08
N ILE A 16 11.92 6.83 -18.57
CA ILE A 16 11.34 6.61 -19.90
C ILE A 16 9.91 6.09 -19.74
N LEU A 17 8.93 6.80 -20.31
CA LEU A 17 7.51 6.43 -20.23
C LEU A 17 7.22 5.00 -20.70
N SER A 18 7.97 4.49 -21.68
CA SER A 18 7.81 3.11 -22.17
C SER A 18 8.16 2.05 -21.14
N GLU A 19 9.08 2.33 -20.21
CA GLU A 19 9.43 1.40 -19.12
C GLU A 19 8.29 1.32 -18.10
N LEU A 20 7.75 2.48 -17.68
CA LEU A 20 6.58 2.54 -16.83
C LEU A 20 5.37 1.87 -17.49
N ALA A 21 5.14 2.10 -18.78
CA ALA A 21 4.08 1.48 -19.54
C ALA A 21 4.24 -0.05 -19.64
N ALA A 22 5.45 -0.56 -19.84
CA ALA A 22 5.73 -2.00 -19.86
C ALA A 22 5.46 -2.65 -18.50
N LEU A 23 5.89 -2.02 -17.41
CA LEU A 23 5.62 -2.47 -16.04
C LEU A 23 4.10 -2.51 -15.76
N CYS A 24 3.38 -1.45 -16.15
CA CYS A 24 1.94 -1.35 -16.00
C CYS A 24 1.19 -2.42 -16.81
N ALA A 25 1.62 -2.68 -18.05
CA ALA A 25 0.97 -3.66 -18.93
C ALA A 25 1.01 -5.09 -18.37
N LEU A 26 2.09 -5.47 -17.68
CA LEU A 26 2.21 -6.78 -17.01
C LEU A 26 1.14 -7.00 -15.93
N LEU A 27 0.65 -5.91 -15.33
CA LEU A 27 -0.36 -5.92 -14.29
C LEU A 27 -1.77 -5.53 -14.78
N GLY A 28 -1.97 -5.47 -16.11
CA GLY A 28 -3.26 -5.10 -16.71
C GLY A 28 -3.64 -3.63 -16.55
N ILE A 29 -2.65 -2.74 -16.32
CA ILE A 29 -2.85 -1.29 -16.30
C ILE A 29 -2.59 -0.74 -17.71
N GLU A 30 -3.56 0.00 -18.23
CA GLU A 30 -3.51 0.64 -19.55
C GLU A 30 -3.47 2.16 -19.43
N HIS A 31 -2.65 2.78 -20.27
CA HIS A 31 -2.60 4.22 -20.39
C HIS A 31 -3.92 4.78 -20.94
N CYS A 32 -4.50 5.76 -20.26
CA CYS A 32 -5.68 6.50 -20.69
C CYS A 32 -5.49 8.00 -20.44
N SER A 33 -5.48 8.81 -21.50
CA SER A 33 -5.31 10.27 -21.42
C SER A 33 -6.47 10.99 -20.72
N GLU A 34 -7.66 10.39 -20.76
CA GLU A 34 -8.89 10.98 -20.21
C GLU A 34 -9.10 10.68 -18.72
N SER A 35 -8.24 9.85 -18.12
CA SER A 35 -8.32 9.51 -16.69
C SER A 35 -7.95 10.72 -15.84
N SER A 36 -8.80 11.06 -14.86
CA SER A 36 -8.48 12.09 -13.85
C SER A 36 -7.43 11.64 -12.84
N LEU A 37 -7.11 10.33 -12.80
CA LEU A 37 -6.02 9.76 -12.01
C LEU A 37 -4.80 9.50 -12.90
N ALA A 38 -3.61 9.76 -12.35
CA ALA A 38 -2.34 9.48 -13.00
C ALA A 38 -1.41 8.69 -12.08
N LEU A 39 -0.79 7.65 -12.62
CA LEU A 39 0.40 7.03 -12.03
C LEU A 39 1.63 7.78 -12.58
N VAL A 40 2.37 8.42 -11.69
CA VAL A 40 3.46 9.34 -12.00
C VAL A 40 4.77 8.75 -11.49
N GLN A 41 5.69 8.45 -12.41
CA GLN A 41 7.09 8.17 -12.06
C GLN A 41 7.80 9.51 -11.83
N THR A 42 8.02 9.86 -10.56
CA THR A 42 8.80 11.05 -10.21
C THR A 42 10.30 10.75 -10.27
N GLU A 43 11.14 11.75 -10.00
CA GLU A 43 12.58 11.56 -9.83
C GLU A 43 12.95 10.58 -8.70
N THR A 44 12.10 10.44 -7.68
CA THR A 44 12.45 9.73 -6.44
C THR A 44 11.55 8.55 -6.10
N HIS A 45 10.31 8.52 -6.59
CA HIS A 45 9.32 7.51 -6.22
C HIS A 45 8.16 7.42 -7.22
N LEU A 46 7.39 6.35 -7.13
CA LEU A 46 6.14 6.18 -7.84
C LEU A 46 4.98 6.77 -7.02
N ALA A 47 4.16 7.60 -7.66
CA ALA A 47 3.06 8.32 -7.01
C ALA A 47 1.75 8.18 -7.78
N LEU A 48 0.64 8.21 -7.05
CA LEU A 48 -0.70 8.39 -7.58
C LEU A 48 -1.12 9.85 -7.41
N ARG A 49 -1.51 10.48 -8.51
CA ARG A 49 -1.89 11.89 -8.57
C ARG A 49 -3.32 12.03 -9.08
N LYS A 50 -4.08 12.96 -8.51
CA LYS A 50 -5.42 13.33 -8.96
C LYS A 50 -5.33 14.65 -9.72
N LEU A 51 -5.43 14.58 -11.04
CA LEU A 51 -5.11 15.68 -11.96
C LEU A 51 -6.13 16.83 -11.89
N ASP A 52 -7.39 16.52 -11.63
CA ASP A 52 -8.47 17.50 -11.47
C ASP A 52 -8.49 18.16 -10.08
N GLU A 53 -7.70 17.65 -9.12
CA GLU A 53 -7.59 18.22 -7.78
C GLU A 53 -6.11 18.37 -7.31
N PRO A 54 -5.29 19.20 -7.97
CA PRO A 54 -3.85 19.27 -7.71
C PRO A 54 -3.47 19.71 -6.28
N LYS A 55 -4.39 20.34 -5.54
CA LYS A 55 -4.17 20.75 -4.14
C LYS A 55 -4.14 19.57 -3.17
N LEU A 56 -4.59 18.38 -3.57
CA LEU A 56 -4.51 17.18 -2.75
C LEU A 56 -3.10 16.62 -2.59
N GLY A 57 -2.18 17.01 -3.47
CA GLY A 57 -0.84 16.42 -3.55
C GLY A 57 -0.86 15.01 -4.10
N ASP A 58 0.22 14.28 -3.88
CA ASP A 58 0.40 12.91 -4.35
C ASP A 58 0.20 11.89 -3.23
N VAL A 59 -0.19 10.68 -3.60
CA VAL A 59 -0.11 9.49 -2.73
C VAL A 59 1.01 8.57 -3.19
N PHE A 60 1.91 8.29 -2.27
CA PHE A 60 2.95 7.29 -2.43
C PHE A 60 3.22 6.62 -1.09
N VAL A 61 3.86 5.46 -1.13
CA VAL A 61 4.21 4.70 0.09
C VAL A 61 5.59 5.13 0.56
N ASP A 62 5.70 5.66 1.77
CA ASP A 62 6.99 6.02 2.37
C ASP A 62 7.09 5.47 3.79
N PHE A 63 7.95 4.46 3.96
CA PHE A 63 8.23 3.85 5.26
C PHE A 63 9.39 4.52 6.00
N VAL A 64 10.19 5.35 5.32
CA VAL A 64 11.42 5.95 5.84
C VAL A 64 11.12 7.26 6.57
N ALA A 65 10.26 8.10 5.99
CA ALA A 65 9.89 9.39 6.55
C ALA A 65 8.37 9.55 6.77
N GLY A 66 7.96 10.78 7.08
CA GLY A 66 6.56 11.16 7.19
C GLY A 66 5.78 10.44 8.28
N ALA A 67 4.51 10.14 7.97
CA ALA A 67 3.55 9.61 8.95
C ALA A 67 3.91 8.20 9.42
N MET A 68 4.49 7.36 8.56
CA MET A 68 4.89 5.99 8.91
C MET A 68 6.08 6.01 9.87
N ALA A 69 7.11 6.81 9.60
CA ALA A 69 8.25 6.96 10.49
C ALA A 69 7.84 7.50 11.86
N HIS A 70 6.94 8.49 11.89
CA HIS A 70 6.39 9.00 13.14
C HIS A 70 5.59 7.93 13.89
N ARG A 71 4.74 7.15 13.20
CA ARG A 71 3.98 6.05 13.81
C ARG A 71 4.89 4.95 14.35
N ARG A 72 5.98 4.61 13.67
CA ARG A 72 6.99 3.67 14.19
C ARG A 72 7.62 4.16 15.50
N LYS A 73 7.97 5.44 15.59
CA LYS A 73 8.65 6.03 16.76
C LYS A 73 7.70 6.34 17.92
N PHE A 74 6.46 6.76 17.64
CA PHE A 74 5.54 7.31 18.65
C PHE A 74 4.11 6.71 18.63
N GLY A 75 3.82 5.76 17.74
CA GLY A 75 2.51 5.12 17.61
C GLY A 75 2.18 4.15 18.72
N GLY A 76 3.18 3.75 19.51
CA GLY A 76 3.04 2.85 20.66
C GLY A 76 3.52 1.42 20.41
N GLY A 77 3.89 1.08 19.17
CA GLY A 77 4.50 -0.22 18.83
C GLY A 77 3.62 -1.39 19.31
N ARG A 78 4.14 -2.20 20.24
CA ARG A 78 3.40 -3.33 20.86
C ARG A 78 2.11 -2.90 21.57
N GLY A 79 1.97 -1.62 21.91
CA GLY A 79 0.77 -1.03 22.52
C GLY A 79 -0.37 -0.73 21.53
N GLU A 80 -0.10 -0.72 20.23
CA GLU A 80 -1.11 -0.43 19.21
C GLU A 80 -2.21 -1.49 19.15
N ALA A 81 -3.42 -1.07 18.79
CA ALA A 81 -4.57 -1.97 18.69
C ALA A 81 -4.31 -3.11 17.69
N VAL A 82 -3.66 -2.81 16.56
CA VAL A 82 -3.28 -3.83 15.57
C VAL A 82 -2.33 -4.88 16.16
N ALA A 83 -1.32 -4.47 16.91
CA ALA A 83 -0.36 -5.38 17.54
C ALA A 83 -1.05 -6.30 18.56
N LYS A 84 -1.95 -5.74 19.37
CA LYS A 84 -2.76 -6.52 20.33
C LYS A 84 -3.71 -7.49 19.63
N ALA A 85 -4.33 -7.07 18.52
CA ALA A 85 -5.29 -7.88 17.77
C ALA A 85 -4.64 -9.13 17.15
N VAL A 86 -3.40 -9.02 16.67
CA VAL A 86 -2.64 -10.16 16.14
C VAL A 86 -1.96 -11.00 17.23
N GLY A 87 -2.24 -10.73 18.51
CA GLY A 87 -1.81 -11.59 19.61
C GLY A 87 -0.37 -11.37 20.10
N ILE A 88 0.28 -10.26 19.73
CA ILE A 88 1.64 -9.94 20.20
C ILE A 88 1.63 -9.77 21.73
N LYS A 89 2.26 -10.71 22.46
CA LYS A 89 2.39 -10.73 23.92
C LYS A 89 3.83 -11.09 24.32
N GLY A 90 4.33 -10.50 25.40
CA GLY A 90 5.67 -10.84 25.92
C GLY A 90 6.77 -10.68 24.87
N ALA A 91 7.47 -11.76 24.51
CA ALA A 91 8.48 -11.80 23.45
C ALA A 91 8.00 -12.53 22.18
N GLU A 92 6.77 -13.04 22.14
CA GLU A 92 6.24 -13.77 20.98
C GLU A 92 5.98 -12.80 19.81
N LEU A 93 6.38 -13.25 18.61
CA LEU A 93 6.29 -12.54 17.34
C LEU A 93 5.72 -13.51 16.28
N PRO A 94 4.41 -13.48 16.01
CA PRO A 94 3.80 -14.37 15.02
C PRO A 94 4.26 -14.03 13.61
N SER A 95 4.29 -15.04 12.74
CA SER A 95 4.28 -14.84 11.29
C SER A 95 2.89 -14.40 10.83
N ILE A 96 2.83 -13.45 9.91
CA ILE A 96 1.59 -12.78 9.51
C ILE A 96 1.46 -12.75 7.99
N ILE A 97 0.25 -13.04 7.51
CA ILE A 97 -0.17 -12.70 6.15
C ILE A 97 -1.16 -11.55 6.24
N ASP A 98 -0.80 -10.38 5.70
CA ASP A 98 -1.73 -9.29 5.46
C ASP A 98 -2.33 -9.48 4.07
N ALA A 99 -3.58 -9.93 4.02
CA ALA A 99 -4.26 -10.28 2.79
C ALA A 99 -5.00 -9.09 2.13
N THR A 100 -4.84 -7.89 2.69
CA THR A 100 -5.44 -6.64 2.21
C THR A 100 -4.45 -5.49 2.42
N ALA A 101 -3.22 -5.67 1.94
CA ALA A 101 -2.08 -4.86 2.38
C ALA A 101 -2.27 -3.35 2.19
N GLY A 102 -2.94 -2.93 1.12
CA GLY A 102 -3.15 -1.52 0.81
C GLY A 102 -1.82 -0.78 0.71
N LEU A 103 -1.69 0.32 1.45
CA LEU A 103 -0.44 1.09 1.54
C LEU A 103 0.55 0.53 2.59
N GLY A 104 0.32 -0.68 3.11
CA GLY A 104 1.22 -1.39 4.02
C GLY A 104 1.34 -0.77 5.42
N ARG A 105 0.38 0.07 5.83
CA ARG A 105 0.51 0.88 7.06
C ARG A 105 0.53 0.06 8.34
N ASP A 106 -0.39 -0.87 8.46
CA ASP A 106 -0.53 -1.71 9.64
C ASP A 106 0.51 -2.84 9.61
N ALA A 107 0.74 -3.43 8.44
CA ALA A 107 1.86 -4.33 8.21
C ALA A 107 3.23 -3.74 8.61
N PHE A 108 3.50 -2.47 8.29
CA PHE A 108 4.76 -1.82 8.68
C PHE A 108 4.92 -1.67 10.20
N VAL A 109 3.83 -1.44 10.94
CA VAL A 109 3.86 -1.44 12.40
C VAL A 109 4.23 -2.83 12.92
N LEU A 110 3.61 -3.88 12.38
CA LEU A 110 3.87 -5.26 12.79
C LEU A 110 5.30 -5.71 12.46
N ALA A 111 5.79 -5.37 11.26
CA ALA A 111 7.15 -5.62 10.84
C ALA A 111 8.18 -4.86 11.70
N SER A 112 7.89 -3.60 12.04
CA SER A 112 8.73 -2.79 12.93
C SER A 112 8.83 -3.31 14.35
N ILE A 113 7.82 -4.08 14.81
CA ILE A 113 7.85 -4.78 16.10
C ILE A 113 8.69 -6.07 16.03
N GLY A 114 8.94 -6.60 14.83
CA GLY A 114 9.73 -7.80 14.58
C GLY A 114 8.94 -8.97 13.98
N CYS A 115 7.66 -8.79 13.62
CA CYS A 115 6.89 -9.87 13.00
C CYS A 115 7.33 -10.07 11.55
N GLN A 116 7.32 -11.31 11.07
CA GLN A 116 7.51 -11.60 9.65
C GLN A 116 6.17 -11.46 8.92
N VAL A 117 6.02 -10.41 8.13
CA VAL A 117 4.78 -10.04 7.44
C VAL A 117 4.92 -10.26 5.94
N ARG A 118 4.01 -11.07 5.38
CA ARG A 118 3.83 -11.24 3.94
C ARG A 118 2.59 -10.48 3.50
N LEU A 119 2.72 -9.71 2.43
CA LEU A 119 1.68 -8.82 1.93
C LEU A 119 1.08 -9.40 0.65
N VAL A 120 -0.24 -9.35 0.56
CA VAL A 120 -1.00 -9.61 -0.67
C VAL A 120 -1.82 -8.36 -0.98
N GLU A 121 -1.67 -7.84 -2.20
CA GLU A 121 -2.43 -6.70 -2.70
C GLU A 121 -2.98 -7.01 -4.10
N ARG A 122 -4.29 -6.83 -4.24
CA ARG A 122 -5.05 -7.17 -5.45
C ARG A 122 -5.11 -6.05 -6.46
N HIS A 123 -5.06 -4.80 -6.01
CA HIS A 123 -5.20 -3.65 -6.89
C HIS A 123 -3.84 -3.32 -7.49
N PRO A 124 -3.66 -3.45 -8.81
CA PRO A 124 -2.34 -3.41 -9.43
C PRO A 124 -1.65 -2.05 -9.27
N VAL A 125 -2.39 -0.94 -9.28
CA VAL A 125 -1.81 0.38 -8.98
C VAL A 125 -1.28 0.47 -7.55
N VAL A 126 -2.03 -0.03 -6.56
CA VAL A 126 -1.62 0.00 -5.14
C VAL A 126 -0.45 -0.95 -4.91
N TYR A 127 -0.47 -2.11 -5.57
CA TYR A 127 0.65 -3.06 -5.59
C TYR A 127 1.94 -2.38 -6.07
N LEU A 128 1.90 -1.62 -7.17
CA LEU A 128 3.07 -0.89 -7.67
C LEU A 128 3.56 0.20 -6.71
N LEU A 129 2.64 0.97 -6.10
CA LEU A 129 3.01 1.98 -5.10
C LEU A 129 3.68 1.35 -3.87
N LEU A 130 3.13 0.23 -3.39
CA LEU A 130 3.67 -0.53 -2.26
C LEU A 130 5.03 -1.15 -2.61
N GLN A 131 5.18 -1.71 -3.81
CA GLN A 131 6.43 -2.27 -4.31
C GLN A 131 7.53 -1.21 -4.38
N ASP A 132 7.23 -0.01 -4.91
CA ASP A 132 8.17 1.12 -4.95
C ASP A 132 8.56 1.57 -3.53
N GLY A 133 7.59 1.69 -2.62
CA GLY A 133 7.83 2.02 -1.21
C GLY A 133 8.73 1.02 -0.49
N LEU A 134 8.51 -0.28 -0.69
CA LEU A 134 9.35 -1.34 -0.13
C LEU A 134 10.76 -1.29 -0.70
N LYS A 135 10.91 -1.14 -2.03
CA LYS A 135 12.22 -1.06 -2.68
C LYS A 135 13.07 0.06 -2.09
N ARG A 136 12.49 1.24 -1.87
CA ARG A 136 13.17 2.37 -1.22
C ARG A 136 13.48 2.08 0.24
N ALA A 137 12.53 1.52 0.98
CA ALA A 137 12.74 1.17 2.39
C ALA A 137 13.86 0.14 2.58
N TYR A 138 13.98 -0.85 1.70
CA TYR A 138 15.04 -1.86 1.75
C TYR A 138 16.44 -1.28 1.54
N GLN A 139 16.56 -0.11 0.91
CA GLN A 139 17.82 0.58 0.66
C GLN A 139 18.17 1.59 1.76
N ASP A 140 17.26 1.83 2.71
CA ASP A 140 17.47 2.78 3.79
C ASP A 140 18.48 2.24 4.81
N ALA A 141 19.37 3.12 5.29
CA ALA A 141 20.43 2.74 6.20
C ALA A 141 19.94 2.45 7.64
N GLU A 142 18.80 3.02 8.04
CA GLU A 142 18.24 2.83 9.40
C GLU A 142 17.31 1.61 9.45
N ILE A 143 16.43 1.45 8.45
CA ILE A 143 15.36 0.43 8.48
C ILE A 143 15.53 -0.69 7.47
N GLY A 144 16.47 -0.59 6.53
CA GLY A 144 16.55 -1.48 5.37
C GLY A 144 16.72 -2.95 5.74
N GLU A 145 17.64 -3.27 6.64
CA GLU A 145 17.87 -4.65 7.09
C GLU A 145 16.60 -5.25 7.72
N MET A 146 15.97 -4.51 8.65
CA MET A 146 14.73 -4.91 9.32
C MET A 146 13.61 -5.12 8.30
N MET A 147 13.44 -4.20 7.35
CA MET A 147 12.40 -4.30 6.33
C MET A 147 12.60 -5.52 5.42
N GLN A 148 13.83 -5.79 4.98
CA GLN A 148 14.15 -6.97 4.15
C GLN A 148 13.86 -8.28 4.88
N GLN A 149 14.09 -8.33 6.19
CA GLN A 149 13.85 -9.51 7.02
C GLN A 149 12.36 -9.69 7.34
N ASN A 150 11.64 -8.60 7.59
CA ASN A 150 10.34 -8.64 8.27
C ASN A 150 9.15 -8.31 7.38
N MET A 151 9.32 -7.74 6.19
CA MET A 151 8.17 -7.33 5.37
C MET A 151 8.41 -7.59 3.89
N ARG A 152 7.59 -8.45 3.29
CA ARG A 152 7.72 -8.84 1.87
C ARG A 152 6.38 -8.77 1.15
N LEU A 153 6.37 -8.11 0.00
CA LEU A 153 5.26 -8.20 -0.96
C LEU A 153 5.38 -9.49 -1.78
N LEU A 154 4.32 -10.28 -1.80
CA LEU A 154 4.24 -11.51 -2.60
C LEU A 154 3.85 -11.17 -4.03
N ASP A 155 4.37 -11.94 -4.98
CA ASP A 155 3.93 -11.90 -6.39
C ASP A 155 2.63 -12.70 -6.57
N ILE A 156 1.67 -12.38 -5.72
CA ILE A 156 0.35 -12.98 -5.60
C ILE A 156 -0.62 -11.84 -5.34
N HIS A 157 -1.72 -11.80 -6.09
CA HIS A 157 -2.63 -10.66 -6.07
C HIS A 157 -3.92 -10.96 -5.30
N HIS A 158 -4.25 -12.22 -5.05
CA HIS A 158 -5.43 -12.58 -4.29
C HIS A 158 -5.13 -13.68 -3.27
N ILE A 159 -5.70 -13.58 -2.06
CA ILE A 159 -5.48 -14.56 -0.98
C ILE A 159 -5.83 -16.00 -1.42
N ALA A 160 -6.77 -16.16 -2.35
CA ALA A 160 -7.18 -17.47 -2.87
C ALA A 160 -6.10 -18.16 -3.74
N GLU A 161 -5.06 -17.44 -4.14
CA GLU A 161 -3.92 -18.01 -4.88
C GLU A 161 -2.86 -18.60 -3.93
N LEU A 162 -2.91 -18.26 -2.63
CA LEU A 162 -2.02 -18.85 -1.63
C LEU A 162 -2.35 -20.33 -1.47
N ASN A 163 -1.31 -21.16 -1.36
CA ASN A 163 -1.46 -22.57 -1.06
C ASN A 163 -1.37 -22.77 0.47
N PRO A 164 -2.47 -23.14 1.16
CA PRO A 164 -2.48 -23.22 2.63
C PRO A 164 -1.49 -24.22 3.23
N GLN A 165 -0.97 -25.17 2.43
CA GLN A 165 0.01 -26.15 2.89
C GLN A 165 1.45 -25.59 2.96
N VAL A 166 1.76 -24.56 2.18
CA VAL A 166 3.11 -23.97 2.09
C VAL A 166 3.14 -22.50 2.45
N ASP A 167 2.04 -21.79 2.22
CA ASP A 167 1.86 -20.37 2.52
C ASP A 167 1.05 -20.17 3.81
N SER A 168 1.35 -20.94 4.86
CA SER A 168 0.69 -20.82 6.16
C SER A 168 1.37 -19.74 7.03
N ALA A 169 0.61 -19.15 7.95
CA ALA A 169 1.09 -18.17 8.94
C ALA A 169 0.34 -18.38 10.26
N ASP A 170 0.90 -17.88 11.36
CA ASP A 170 0.24 -17.91 12.66
C ASP A 170 -1.01 -17.02 12.68
N VAL A 171 -0.98 -15.91 11.92
CA VAL A 171 -2.08 -14.95 11.82
C VAL A 171 -2.33 -14.54 10.37
N VAL A 172 -3.61 -14.50 9.98
CA VAL A 172 -4.05 -13.84 8.75
C VAL A 172 -4.78 -12.57 9.14
N TYR A 173 -4.26 -11.41 8.71
CA TYR A 173 -4.84 -10.11 8.94
C TYR A 173 -5.65 -9.65 7.72
N LEU A 174 -6.85 -9.12 7.99
CA LEU A 174 -7.81 -8.65 6.99
C LEU A 174 -8.41 -7.32 7.45
N ASP A 175 -8.14 -6.27 6.69
CA ASP A 175 -8.81 -4.97 6.75
C ASP A 175 -9.32 -4.59 5.36
N PRO A 176 -10.34 -5.30 4.85
CA PRO A 176 -10.92 -4.95 3.56
C PRO A 176 -11.57 -3.57 3.69
N MET A 177 -11.34 -2.72 2.69
CA MET A 177 -12.04 -1.44 2.66
C MET A 177 -13.54 -1.68 2.50
N TYR A 178 -14.30 -1.31 3.54
CA TYR A 178 -15.75 -1.38 3.50
C TYR A 178 -16.30 -0.25 2.61
N PRO A 179 -17.36 -0.52 1.81
CA PRO A 179 -18.02 0.52 1.03
C PRO A 179 -18.41 1.68 1.94
N HIS A 180 -17.90 2.88 1.63
CA HIS A 180 -18.26 4.07 2.40
C HIS A 180 -19.76 4.35 2.22
N LYS A 181 -20.53 4.22 3.32
CA LYS A 181 -21.86 4.83 3.37
C LYS A 181 -21.65 6.34 3.33
N GLN A 182 -22.20 7.02 2.33
CA GLN A 182 -22.22 8.48 2.31
C GLN A 182 -22.96 8.98 3.56
N LYS A 183 -22.21 9.37 4.58
CA LYS A 183 -22.74 10.13 5.72
C LYS A 183 -22.02 11.46 5.76
N SER A 184 -22.79 12.51 5.55
CA SER A 184 -22.42 13.90 5.75
C SER A 184 -21.97 14.08 7.22
N ALA A 185 -20.68 14.14 7.43
CA ALA A 185 -20.11 14.72 8.63
C ALA A 185 -18.99 15.65 8.18
N LEU A 186 -19.29 16.96 8.16
CA LEU A 186 -18.24 17.98 8.19
C LEU A 186 -17.47 17.81 9.50
N VAL A 187 -16.50 16.91 9.53
CA VAL A 187 -15.55 16.81 10.62
C VAL A 187 -14.50 17.89 10.38
N LYS A 188 -14.55 18.94 11.20
CA LYS A 188 -13.55 20.01 11.25
C LYS A 188 -12.15 19.43 11.33
N LYS A 189 -11.32 19.80 10.35
CA LYS A 189 -9.84 19.89 10.35
C LYS A 189 -9.14 19.16 11.51
N LYS A 190 -8.70 17.92 11.23
CA LYS A 190 -7.39 17.32 11.55
C LYS A 190 -7.45 15.83 11.18
N CYS A 191 -7.18 15.52 9.91
CA CYS A 191 -6.97 14.13 9.47
C CYS A 191 -6.01 14.17 8.29
N GLY A 192 -4.79 13.66 8.50
CA GLY A 192 -3.80 13.53 7.44
C GLY A 192 -4.27 12.55 6.39
N TYR A 193 -3.98 12.85 5.12
CA TYR A 193 -3.90 12.07 3.86
C TYR A 193 -4.75 10.80 3.64
N SER A 194 -5.17 10.06 4.66
CA SER A 194 -5.93 8.81 4.59
C SER A 194 -7.34 8.98 4.04
N ASN A 195 -8.17 9.90 4.57
CA ASN A 195 -9.61 9.84 4.29
C ASN A 195 -10.05 10.33 2.91
N ILE A 196 -9.24 11.13 2.20
CA ILE A 196 -9.63 11.65 0.89
C ILE A 196 -9.27 10.65 -0.22
N TRP A 197 -8.11 10.00 -0.08
CA TRP A 197 -7.64 9.01 -1.03
C TRP A 197 -8.34 7.65 -0.89
N SER A 198 -8.71 7.23 0.34
CA SER A 198 -9.53 6.03 0.54
C SER A 198 -10.83 6.05 -0.27
N VAL A 199 -11.42 7.23 -0.48
CA VAL A 199 -12.66 7.37 -1.26
C VAL A 199 -12.39 7.31 -2.76
N GLN A 200 -11.31 7.94 -3.26
CA GLN A 200 -11.11 8.18 -4.69
C GLN A 200 -10.21 7.16 -5.42
N ILE A 201 -9.30 6.46 -4.74
CA ILE A 201 -8.52 5.36 -5.36
C ILE A 201 -9.44 4.20 -5.79
N TRP A 202 -10.63 4.11 -5.18
CA TRP A 202 -11.52 2.95 -5.27
C TRP A 202 -12.98 3.29 -5.58
N MET A 203 -13.30 4.52 -6.00
CA MET A 203 -14.56 4.69 -6.73
C MET A 203 -14.45 3.83 -7.99
N PRO A 204 -15.45 2.99 -8.32
CA PRO A 204 -15.44 2.35 -9.63
C PRO A 204 -15.26 3.47 -10.66
N MET A 205 -14.31 3.29 -11.57
CA MET A 205 -14.26 4.03 -12.82
C MET A 205 -15.58 3.73 -13.54
N ASN A 206 -16.64 4.42 -13.12
CA ASN A 206 -17.98 4.16 -13.59
C ASN A 206 -18.11 4.80 -14.97
N SER A 207 -18.31 3.93 -15.97
CA SER A 207 -18.78 4.15 -17.34
C SER A 207 -17.88 4.92 -18.30
#